data_AF-A0A967HDW0-F1
#
_entry.id   AF-A0A967HDW0-F1
#
_cell.length_a   1.000
_cell.length_b   1.000
_cell.length_c   1.000
_cell.angle_alpha   90.00
_cell.angle_beta   90.00
_cell.angle_gamma   90.00
#
_symmetry.space_group_name_H-M   'P 1'
#
loop_
_entity.id
_entity.type
_entity.pdbx_description
1 polymer ?
#
loop_
_entity_poly.entity_id
_entity_poly.type
_entity_poly.pdbx_seq_one_letter_code
_entity_poly.pdbx_strand_id
1 'polypeptide(L)' 'RIEQMSRDVFQVNQGSLYPALQRMKRKGWIRSEWRVTENNRRARYYLLTPSGARQLERERADWERASRAVDRVLG' A
#
# COMPACT_ATOMS: atom_id res chain seq x y z
N ARG A 1 3.13 5.46 -9.56
CA ARG A 1 2.57 4.19 -10.12
C ARG A 1 1.15 3.93 -9.63
N ILE A 2 0.82 4.10 -8.33
CA ILE A 2 -0.56 3.92 -7.81
C ILE A 2 -1.57 4.83 -8.51
N GLU A 3 -1.32 6.14 -8.57
CA GLU A 3 -2.19 7.12 -9.25
C GLU A 3 -2.47 6.70 -10.70
N GLN A 4 -1.41 6.47 -11.47
CA GLN A 4 -1.50 5.99 -12.86
C GLN A 4 -2.26 4.66 -12.99
N MET A 5 -2.01 3.67 -12.12
CA MET A 5 -2.72 2.39 -12.13
C MET A 5 -4.21 2.55 -11.81
N SER A 6 -4.54 3.52 -10.97
CA SER A 6 -5.92 3.85 -10.61
C SER A 6 -6.61 4.78 -11.61
N ARG A 7 -5.93 5.17 -12.71
CA ARG A 7 -6.40 6.22 -13.63
C ARG A 7 -6.81 7.50 -12.88
N ASP A 8 -5.92 7.93 -12.00
CA ASP A 8 -6.04 9.14 -11.18
C ASP A 8 -7.21 9.17 -10.18
N VAL A 9 -7.94 8.05 -10.01
CA VAL A 9 -8.98 7.92 -8.98
C VAL A 9 -8.38 7.97 -7.57
N PHE A 10 -7.25 7.30 -7.36
CA PHE A 10 -6.52 7.35 -6.09
C PHE A 10 -5.38 8.35 -6.17
N GLN A 11 -5.66 9.59 -5.76
CA GLN A 11 -4.65 10.64 -5.60
C GLN A 11 -4.01 10.50 -4.22
N VAL A 12 -2.74 10.08 -4.19
CA VAL A 12 -2.07 9.76 -2.94
C VAL A 12 -1.37 11.02 -2.43
N ASN A 13 -2.03 11.72 -1.50
CA ASN A 13 -1.39 12.85 -0.83
C ASN A 13 -0.23 12.37 0.05
N GLN A 14 0.93 13.04 -0.05
CA GLN A 14 2.09 12.77 0.80
C GLN A 14 1.74 12.88 2.30
N GLY A 15 0.83 13.79 2.68
CA GLY A 15 0.39 13.97 4.06
C GLY A 15 -0.31 12.75 4.67
N SER A 16 -0.96 11.91 3.86
CA SER A 16 -1.61 10.67 4.34
C SER A 16 -0.74 9.42 4.12
N LEU A 17 0.14 9.45 3.13
CA LEU A 17 1.04 8.33 2.80
C LEU A 17 2.05 8.03 3.92
N TYR A 18 2.78 9.04 4.38
CA TYR A 18 3.83 8.82 5.39
C TYR A 18 3.28 8.27 6.72
N PRO A 19 2.17 8.80 7.27
CA PRO A 19 1.53 8.19 8.43
C PRO A 19 1.08 6.75 8.19
N ALA A 20 0.57 6.41 7.01
CA ALA A 20 0.18 5.04 6.68
C ALA A 20 1.39 4.10 6.68
N LEU A 21 2.49 4.47 6.02
CA LEU A 21 3.73 3.70 6.01
C LEU A 21 4.29 3.52 7.42
N GLN A 22 4.22 4.56 8.26
CA GLN A 22 4.68 4.46 9.65
C GLN A 22 3.82 3.48 10.47
N ARG A 23 2.49 3.50 10.31
CA ARG A 23 1.59 2.52 10.94
C ARG A 23 1.92 1.09 10.48
N MET A 24 2.09 0.87 9.18
CA MET A 24 2.45 -0.44 8.63
C MET A 24 3.81 -0.93 9.16
N LYS A 25 4.79 -0.03 9.29
CA LYS A 25 6.11 -0.36 9.86
C LYS A 25 6.01 -0.74 11.33
N ARG A 26 5.24 0.01 12.14
CA ARG A 26 5.00 -0.32 13.56
C ARG A 26 4.33 -1.68 13.75
N LYS A 27 3.41 -2.04 12.84
CA LYS A 27 2.76 -3.36 12.83
C LYS A 27 3.68 -4.48 12.31
N GLY A 28 4.90 -4.16 11.90
CA GLY A 28 5.85 -5.12 11.32
C GLY A 28 5.44 -5.65 9.94
N TRP A 29 4.50 -4.99 9.25
CA TRP A 29 4.03 -5.40 7.93
C TRP A 29 4.97 -4.97 6.80
N ILE A 30 5.75 -3.91 7.03
CA ILE A 30 6.78 -3.46 6.11
C ILE A 30 8.09 -3.21 6.85
N ARG A 31 9.20 -3.34 6.12
CA ARG A 31 10.53 -2.87 6.51
C ARG A 31 11.00 -1.78 5.56
N SER A 32 11.95 -0.98 6.00
CA SER A 32 12.53 0.10 5.20
C SER A 32 14.03 -0.09 5.01
N GLU A 33 14.50 0.12 3.79
CA GLU A 33 15.91 0.05 3.41
C GLU A 33 16.33 1.33 2.71
N TRP A 34 17.52 1.84 3.03
CA TRP A 34 18.12 2.88 2.22
C TRP A 34 18.78 2.23 1.01
N ARG A 35 18.47 2.73 -0.18
CA ARG A 35 19.18 2.35 -1.41
C ARG A 35 19.64 3.61 -2.14
N VAL A 36 20.75 3.48 -2.83
CA VAL A 36 21.24 4.50 -3.76
C VAL A 36 20.47 4.33 -5.06
N THR A 37 19.86 5.41 -5.55
CA THR A 37 19.19 5.44 -6.84
C THR A 37 20.23 5.53 -7.96
N GLU A 38 19.82 5.27 -9.20
CA GLU A 38 20.69 5.38 -10.39
C GLU A 38 21.34 6.77 -10.52
N ASN A 39 20.69 7.82 -10.00
CA ASN A 39 21.21 9.20 -10.00
C ASN A 39 22.03 9.52 -8.73
N ASN A 40 22.58 8.51 -8.06
CA ASN A 40 23.41 8.61 -6.86
C ASN A 40 22.74 9.31 -5.66
N ARG A 41 21.41 9.30 -5.58
CA ARG A 41 20.64 9.87 -4.45
C ARG A 41 20.21 8.75 -3.49
N ARG A 42 20.15 9.03 -2.19
CA ARG A 42 19.61 8.07 -1.22
C ARG A 42 18.09 8.15 -1.18
N ALA A 43 17.42 7.04 -1.44
CA ALA A 43 15.98 6.89 -1.28
C ALA A 43 15.65 5.77 -0.29
N ARG A 44 14.56 5.94 0.45
CA ARG A 44 14.06 4.91 1.36
C ARG A 44 13.05 4.04 0.62
N TYR A 45 13.39 2.77 0.46
CA TYR A 45 12.51 1.76 -0.12
C TYR A 45 11.79 1.03 0.99
N TYR A 46 10.52 0.71 0.75
CA TYR A 46 9.68 -0.06 1.67
C TYR A 46 9.36 -1.41 1.06
N LEU A 47 9.57 -2.48 1.82
CA LEU A 47 9.34 -3.85 1.37
C LEU A 47 8.36 -4.55 2.33
N LEU A 48 7.49 -5.38 1.78
CA LEU A 48 6.64 -6.25 2.59
C LEU A 48 7.50 -7.26 3.36
N THR A 49 7.10 -7.51 4.61
CA THR A 49 7.58 -8.64 5.40
C THR A 49 6.70 -9.86 5.15
N PRO A 50 7.09 -11.06 5.59
CA PRO A 50 6.20 -12.23 5.51
C PRO A 50 4.88 -12.04 6.27
N SER A 51 4.88 -11.33 7.40
CA SER A 51 3.65 -10.98 8.13
C SER A 51 2.81 -9.96 7.38
N GLY A 52 3.45 -8.99 6.71
CA GLY A 52 2.78 -8.02 5.85
C GLY A 52 2.13 -8.64 4.62
N ALA A 53 2.80 -9.61 3.98
CA ALA A 53 2.22 -10.37 2.87
C ALA A 53 0.94 -11.12 3.31
N ARG A 54 0.98 -11.81 4.45
CA ARG A 54 -0.22 -12.47 5.01
C ARG A 54 -1.32 -11.48 5.37
N GLN A 55 -0.98 -10.29 5.85
CA GLN A 55 -1.99 -9.26 6.09
C GLN A 55 -2.60 -8.75 4.79
N LEU A 56 -1.79 -8.50 3.77
CA LEU A 56 -2.26 -8.01 2.47
C LEU A 56 -3.28 -8.97 1.86
N GLU A 57 -3.05 -10.28 1.95
CA GLU A 57 -4.02 -11.28 1.45
C GLU A 57 -5.36 -11.20 2.20
N ARG A 58 -5.33 -10.99 3.53
CA ARG A 58 -6.56 -10.81 4.31
C ARG A 58 -7.32 -9.54 3.90
N GLU A 59 -6.63 -8.40 3.86
CA GLU A 59 -7.23 -7.12 3.47
C GLU A 59 -7.79 -7.18 2.04
N ARG A 60 -7.11 -7.89 1.12
CA ARG A 60 -7.62 -8.13 -0.23
C ARG A 60 -8.92 -8.94 -0.21
N ALA A 61 -8.94 -10.06 0.50
CA ALA A 61 -10.13 -10.90 0.61
C ALA A 61 -11.31 -10.12 1.21
N ASP A 62 -11.06 -9.30 2.22
CA ASP A 62 -12.05 -8.44 2.86
C ASP A 62 -12.59 -7.38 1.90
N TRP A 63 -11.69 -6.69 1.18
CA TRP A 63 -12.06 -5.72 0.16
C TRP A 63 -12.92 -6.33 -0.95
N GLU A 64 -12.53 -7.48 -1.49
CA GLU A 64 -13.30 -8.12 -2.55
C GLU A 64 -14.68 -8.56 -2.06
N ARG A 65 -14.80 -9.04 -0.82
CA ARG A 65 -16.11 -9.37 -0.23
C ARG A 65 -17.00 -8.13 -0.13
N ALA A 66 -16.46 -7.02 0.37
CA ALA A 66 -17.19 -5.77 0.50
C ALA A 66 -17.59 -5.17 -0.87
N SER A 67 -16.65 -5.10 -1.82
CA SER A 67 -16.90 -4.60 -3.18
C SER A 67 -18.00 -5.41 -3.86
N ARG A 68 -17.91 -6.75 -3.83
CA ARG A 68 -18.94 -7.63 -4.39
C ARG A 68 -20.32 -7.41 -3.76
N ALA A 69 -20.38 -7.09 -2.47
CA ALA A 69 -21.65 -6.77 -1.81
C ALA A 69 -22.22 -5.44 -2.33
N VAL A 70 -21.40 -4.41 -2.50
CA VAL A 70 -21.81 -3.13 -3.10
C VAL A 70 -22.28 -3.34 -4.54
N ASP A 71 -21.53 -4.08 -5.36
CA ASP A 71 -21.88 -4.34 -6.75
C ASP A 71 -23.26 -5.01 -6.86
N ARG A 72 -23.56 -6.00 -6.00
CA ARG A 72 -24.88 -6.66 -5.96
C ARG A 72 -26.03 -5.75 -5.56
N VAL A 73 -25.77 -4.72 -4.75
CA VAL A 73 -26.80 -3.73 -4.37
C VAL A 73 -27.06 -2.77 -5.53
N LEU A 74 -26.04 -2.46 -6.32
CA LEU A 74 -26.13 -1.52 -7.44
C LEU A 74 -26.71 -2.15 -8.73
N GLY A 75 -26.63 -3.48 -8.90
CA GLY A 75 -27.25 -4.23 -10.00
C GLY A 75 -26.25 -4.83 -10.96
#